data_AF-A0A524QE58-F1
#
_entry.id   AF-A0A524QE58-F1
#
_cell.length_a   1.000
_cell.length_b   1.000
_cell.length_c   1.000
_cell.angle_alpha   90.00
_cell.angle_beta   90.00
_cell.angle_gamma   90.00
#
_symmetry.space_group_name_H-M   'P 1'
#
loop_
_entity.id
_entity.type
_entity.pdbx_description
1 polymer ?
#
loop_
_entity_poly.entity_id
_entity_poly.type
_entity_poly.pdbx_seq_one_letter_code
_entity_poly.pdbx_strand_id
1 'polypeptide(L)'
;MSNPMQKLNHAHHHMILWVMSNPGATLREMGAHFGYTIPWLCQVVNSDMFKAQLAIYMGEVEALVVADIPTKLKGVASLAVDRMAEVLQKTDDNDTIIDAFDKVMHRYGYAPNAKNGAQTQGPAVNTQNNIFYLTADQLSGAREKLIENHARPALDLPVESSELMPAT
;
A
#
# COMPACT_ATOMS: atom_id res chain seq x y z
N MET A 1 -29.32 -2.89 -25.02
CA MET A 1 -28.77 -2.94 -23.64
C MET A 1 -27.95 -4.22 -23.51
N SER A 2 -26.63 -4.09 -23.40
CA SER A 2 -25.67 -5.20 -23.41
C SER A 2 -25.75 -5.98 -22.10
N ASN A 3 -25.95 -7.29 -22.18
CA ASN A 3 -26.02 -8.17 -21.01
C ASN A 3 -24.66 -8.19 -20.30
N PRO A 4 -24.55 -7.83 -19.01
CA PRO A 4 -23.34 -8.07 -18.26
C PRO A 4 -23.07 -9.58 -18.23
N MET A 5 -21.81 -9.97 -18.49
CA MET A 5 -21.40 -11.37 -18.54
C MET A 5 -21.84 -12.13 -17.29
N GLN A 6 -22.74 -13.10 -17.43
CA GLN A 6 -23.27 -13.91 -16.32
C GLN A 6 -22.38 -15.11 -15.95
N LYS A 7 -21.47 -15.53 -16.84
CA LYS A 7 -20.58 -16.68 -16.61
C LYS A 7 -19.27 -16.53 -17.38
N LEU A 8 -18.15 -16.73 -16.70
CA LEU A 8 -16.83 -16.79 -17.31
C LEU A 8 -16.68 -18.11 -18.11
N ASN A 9 -16.55 -17.98 -19.43
CA ASN A 9 -16.12 -19.08 -20.30
C ASN A 9 -14.58 -19.25 -20.27
N HIS A 10 -14.06 -20.42 -20.64
CA HIS A 10 -12.62 -20.73 -20.72
C HIS A 10 -11.83 -19.69 -21.53
N ALA A 11 -12.41 -19.17 -22.62
CA ALA A 11 -11.79 -18.12 -23.42
C ALA A 11 -11.44 -16.86 -22.60
N HIS A 12 -12.31 -16.46 -21.67
CA HIS A 12 -12.07 -15.31 -20.79
C HIS A 12 -10.95 -15.57 -19.81
N HIS A 13 -10.84 -16.81 -19.33
CA HIS A 13 -9.75 -17.24 -18.47
C HIS A 13 -8.39 -17.14 -19.19
N HIS A 14 -8.33 -17.63 -20.43
CA HIS A 14 -7.12 -17.49 -21.25
C HIS A 14 -6.78 -16.03 -21.53
N MET A 15 -7.76 -15.16 -21.71
CA MET A 15 -7.52 -13.71 -21.85
C MET A 15 -6.94 -13.11 -20.56
N ILE A 16 -7.42 -13.49 -19.38
CA ILE A 16 -6.86 -13.04 -18.10
C ILE A 16 -5.38 -13.46 -17.97
N LEU A 17 -5.08 -14.73 -18.23
CA LEU A 17 -3.71 -15.25 -18.16
C LEU A 17 -2.78 -14.55 -19.16
N TRP A 18 -3.29 -14.22 -20.35
CA TRP A 18 -2.54 -13.50 -21.36
C TRP A 18 -2.24 -12.06 -20.94
N VAL A 19 -3.21 -11.34 -20.37
CA VAL A 19 -3.04 -9.99 -19.82
C VAL A 19 -2.02 -10.00 -18.67
N MET A 20 -2.09 -11.02 -17.82
CA MET A 20 -1.18 -11.19 -16.70
C MET A 20 0.26 -11.49 -17.15
N SER A 21 0.43 -12.24 -18.23
CA SER A 21 1.75 -12.56 -18.79
C SER A 21 2.36 -11.38 -19.55
N ASN A 22 1.55 -10.43 -20.02
CA ASN A 22 1.98 -9.30 -20.85
C ASN A 22 1.48 -7.96 -20.28
N PRO A 23 2.02 -7.51 -19.13
CA PRO A 23 1.63 -6.24 -18.52
C PRO A 23 2.14 -5.07 -19.38
N GLY A 24 1.25 -4.52 -20.22
CA GLY A 24 1.55 -3.44 -21.16
C GLY A 24 1.06 -3.69 -22.57
N ALA A 25 0.61 -4.91 -22.87
CA ALA A 25 0.03 -5.21 -24.17
C ALA A 25 -1.30 -4.46 -24.39
N THR A 26 -1.51 -4.01 -25.61
CA THR A 26 -2.70 -3.25 -25.99
C THR A 26 -3.89 -4.16 -26.29
N LEU A 27 -5.11 -3.63 -26.15
CA LEU A 27 -6.33 -4.38 -26.53
C LEU A 27 -6.33 -4.79 -28.01
N ARG A 28 -5.58 -4.07 -28.87
CA ARG A 28 -5.39 -4.41 -30.28
C ARG A 28 -4.58 -5.69 -30.45
N GLU A 29 -3.51 -5.85 -29.67
CA GLU A 29 -2.67 -7.06 -29.68
C GLU A 29 -3.44 -8.25 -29.11
N MET A 30 -4.25 -8.03 -28.07
CA MET A 30 -5.16 -9.05 -27.54
C MET A 30 -6.18 -9.49 -28.60
N GLY A 31 -6.75 -8.54 -29.35
CA GLY A 31 -7.64 -8.80 -30.48
C GLY A 31 -6.99 -9.62 -31.60
N ALA A 32 -5.74 -9.28 -31.96
CA ALA A 32 -4.98 -10.03 -32.95
C ALA A 32 -4.67 -11.47 -32.49
N HIS A 33 -4.37 -11.66 -31.20
CA HIS A 33 -4.04 -12.96 -30.64
C HIS A 33 -5.25 -13.90 -30.53
N PHE A 34 -6.40 -13.39 -30.11
CA PHE A 34 -7.61 -14.20 -29.89
C PHE A 34 -8.61 -14.18 -31.05
N GLY A 35 -8.40 -13.33 -32.06
CA GLY A 35 -9.29 -13.20 -33.21
C GLY A 35 -10.62 -12.51 -32.91
N TYR A 36 -10.73 -11.76 -31.81
CA TYR A 36 -11.93 -11.03 -31.42
C TYR A 36 -11.86 -9.55 -31.78
N THR A 37 -13.04 -8.94 -31.98
CA THR A 37 -13.15 -7.51 -32.26
C THR A 37 -12.78 -6.67 -31.02
N ILE A 38 -12.16 -5.51 -31.26
CA ILE A 38 -11.77 -4.58 -30.19
C ILE A 38 -12.98 -4.12 -29.35
N PRO A 39 -14.13 -3.73 -29.93
CA PRO A 39 -15.28 -3.31 -29.13
C PRO A 39 -15.82 -4.40 -28.19
N TRP A 40 -15.80 -5.66 -28.64
CA TRP A 40 -16.19 -6.80 -27.81
C TRP A 40 -15.21 -7.03 -26.66
N LEU A 41 -13.90 -6.96 -26.94
CA LEU A 41 -12.87 -7.08 -25.89
C LEU A 41 -12.98 -5.96 -24.85
N CYS A 42 -13.28 -4.73 -25.27
CA CYS A 42 -13.54 -3.64 -24.34
C CYS A 42 -14.71 -3.94 -23.39
N GLN A 43 -15.79 -4.56 -23.88
CA GLN A 43 -16.93 -4.94 -23.04
C GLN A 43 -16.56 -6.05 -22.05
N VAL A 44 -15.77 -7.03 -22.50
CA VAL A 44 -15.30 -8.14 -21.69
C VAL A 44 -14.37 -7.66 -20.58
N VAL A 45 -13.33 -6.89 -20.90
CA VAL A 45 -12.34 -6.42 -19.92
C VAL A 45 -12.97 -5.49 -18.89
N ASN A 46 -13.95 -4.68 -19.29
CA ASN A 46 -14.65 -3.79 -18.37
C ASN A 46 -15.71 -4.47 -17.50
N SER A 47 -16.04 -5.74 -17.76
CA SER A 47 -17.01 -6.48 -16.97
C SER A 47 -16.51 -6.75 -15.55
N ASP A 48 -17.42 -6.69 -14.57
CA ASP A 48 -17.06 -6.84 -13.16
C ASP A 48 -16.54 -8.25 -12.84
N MET A 49 -17.08 -9.28 -13.49
CA MET A 49 -16.59 -10.66 -13.32
C MET A 49 -15.15 -10.82 -13.79
N PHE A 50 -14.77 -10.20 -14.92
CA PHE A 50 -13.41 -10.27 -15.42
C PHE A 50 -12.43 -9.59 -14.47
N LYS A 51 -12.79 -8.41 -13.95
CA LYS A 51 -11.99 -7.68 -12.97
C LYS A 51 -11.84 -8.44 -11.65
N ALA A 52 -12.93 -9.03 -11.15
CA ALA A 52 -12.91 -9.81 -9.93
C ALA A 52 -11.96 -11.01 -10.04
N GLN A 53 -12.03 -11.74 -11.16
CA GLN A 53 -11.15 -12.88 -11.38
C GLN A 53 -9.69 -12.46 -11.55
N LEU A 54 -9.43 -11.38 -12.28
CA LEU A 54 -8.08 -10.84 -12.45
C LEU A 54 -7.47 -10.41 -11.10
N ALA A 55 -8.27 -9.81 -10.22
CA ALA A 55 -7.82 -9.43 -8.87
C ALA A 55 -7.42 -10.65 -8.03
N ILE A 56 -8.16 -11.77 -8.12
CA ILE A 56 -7.80 -13.02 -7.43
C ILE A 56 -6.42 -13.50 -7.92
N TYR A 57 -6.22 -13.57 -9.24
CA TYR A 57 -4.94 -13.99 -9.81
C TYR A 57 -3.76 -13.09 -9.44
N MET A 58 -3.98 -11.78 -9.41
CA MET A 58 -2.96 -10.83 -8.97
C MET A 58 -2.62 -11.04 -7.49
N GLY A 59 -3.62 -11.26 -6.63
CA GLY A 59 -3.40 -11.53 -5.21
C GLY A 59 -2.61 -12.82 -4.96
N GLU A 60 -2.88 -13.88 -5.73
CA GLU A 60 -2.13 -15.15 -5.64
C GLU A 60 -0.65 -14.96 -6.01
N VAL A 61 -0.36 -14.21 -7.07
CA VAL A 61 1.02 -13.96 -7.49
C VAL A 61 1.74 -12.98 -6.57
N GLU A 62 1.07 -11.96 -6.08
CA GLU A 62 1.64 -11.07 -5.06
C GLU A 62 2.04 -11.86 -3.81
N ALA A 63 1.17 -12.73 -3.31
CA ALA A 63 1.47 -13.58 -2.17
C ALA A 63 2.70 -14.49 -2.43
N LEU A 64 2.84 -15.03 -3.64
CA LEU A 64 3.97 -15.87 -4.01
C LEU A 64 5.28 -15.07 -4.08
N VAL A 65 5.27 -13.88 -4.69
CA VAL A 65 6.44 -13.01 -4.80
C VAL A 65 6.88 -12.51 -3.42
N VAL A 66 5.92 -12.09 -2.58
CA VAL A 66 6.20 -11.65 -1.21
C VAL A 66 6.77 -12.77 -0.35
N ALA A 67 6.40 -14.04 -0.59
CA ALA A 67 6.99 -15.18 0.11
C ALA A 67 8.41 -15.54 -0.41
N ASP A 68 8.70 -15.29 -1.68
CA ASP A 68 9.97 -15.64 -2.31
C ASP A 68 11.11 -14.68 -1.92
N ILE A 69 10.85 -13.36 -1.86
CA ILE A 69 11.83 -12.34 -1.46
C ILE A 69 12.51 -12.63 -0.10
N PRO A 70 11.78 -12.88 1.01
CA PRO A 70 12.41 -13.17 2.29
C PRO A 70 13.17 -14.49 2.26
N THR A 71 12.75 -15.46 1.45
CA THR A 71 13.44 -16.74 1.28
C THR A 71 14.79 -16.54 0.60
N LYS A 72 14.83 -15.77 -0.50
CA LYS A 72 16.09 -15.39 -1.17
C LYS A 72 17.01 -14.57 -0.27
N LEU A 73 16.45 -13.61 0.48
CA LEU A 73 17.22 -12.78 1.40
C LEU A 73 17.87 -13.61 2.51
N LYS A 74 17.15 -14.58 3.09
CA LYS A 74 17.71 -15.55 4.04
C LYS A 74 18.84 -16.37 3.42
N GLY A 75 18.67 -16.84 2.17
CA GLY A 75 19.71 -17.58 1.46
C GLY A 75 20.98 -16.76 1.23
N VAL A 76 20.84 -15.51 0.79
CA VAL A 76 21.98 -14.59 0.59
C VAL A 76 22.65 -14.26 1.91
N ALA A 77 21.88 -14.04 2.98
CA ALA A 77 22.43 -13.80 4.31
C ALA A 77 23.25 -15.00 4.81
N SER A 78 22.75 -16.23 4.64
CA SER A 78 23.50 -17.45 4.96
C SER A 78 24.81 -17.52 4.17
N LEU A 79 24.74 -17.33 2.85
CA LEU A 79 25.92 -17.37 1.99
C LEU A 79 26.95 -16.30 2.39
N ALA A 80 26.51 -15.10 2.76
CA ALA A 80 27.40 -14.04 3.21
C ALA A 80 28.14 -14.44 4.51
N VAL A 81 27.47 -15.11 5.45
CA VAL A 81 28.09 -15.63 6.66
C VAL A 81 29.10 -16.73 6.33
N ASP A 82 28.76 -17.66 5.44
CA ASP A 82 29.65 -18.74 5.02
C ASP A 82 30.93 -18.19 4.36
N ARG A 83 30.79 -17.20 3.46
CA ARG A 83 31.93 -16.53 2.84
C ARG A 83 32.79 -15.77 3.84
N MET A 84 32.18 -15.14 4.84
CA MET A 84 32.91 -14.46 5.90
C MET A 84 33.74 -15.44 6.72
N ALA A 85 33.19 -16.63 7.01
CA ALA A 85 33.93 -17.71 7.68
C ALA A 85 35.09 -18.24 6.84
N GLU A 86 34.90 -18.43 5.52
CA GLU A 86 35.97 -18.84 4.60
C GLU A 86 37.10 -17.80 4.54
N VAL A 87 36.78 -16.51 4.52
CA VAL A 87 37.78 -15.42 4.50
C VAL A 87 38.56 -15.40 5.81
N LEU A 88 37.87 -15.58 6.95
CA LEU A 88 38.50 -15.62 8.26
C LEU A 88 39.45 -16.82 8.43
N GLN A 89 39.13 -17.97 7.82
CA GLN A 89 40.02 -19.14 7.83
C GLN A 89 41.29 -18.95 6.99
N LYS A 90 41.26 -18.07 5.99
CA LYS A 90 42.37 -17.85 5.05
C LYS A 90 43.24 -16.64 5.39
N THR A 91 42.73 -15.75 6.24
CA THR A 91 43.36 -14.47 6.56
C THR A 91 43.96 -14.53 7.95
N ASP A 92 45.27 -14.31 8.05
CA ASP A 92 45.98 -14.18 9.33
C ASP A 92 46.12 -12.71 9.79
N ASP A 93 45.43 -11.78 9.11
CA ASP A 93 45.46 -10.36 9.46
C ASP A 93 44.66 -10.10 10.75
N ASN A 94 45.36 -9.63 11.78
CA ASN A 94 44.80 -9.43 13.11
C ASN A 94 43.67 -8.39 13.14
N ASP A 95 43.79 -7.30 12.35
CA ASP A 95 42.78 -6.24 12.32
C ASP A 95 41.46 -6.73 11.70
N THR A 96 41.56 -7.50 10.61
CA THR A 96 40.39 -8.13 9.97
C THR A 96 39.69 -9.14 10.89
N ILE A 97 40.46 -9.91 11.67
CA ILE A 97 39.90 -10.88 12.63
C ILE A 97 39.15 -10.17 13.77
N ILE A 98 39.73 -9.09 14.32
CA ILE A 98 39.11 -8.34 15.42
C ILE A 98 37.82 -7.65 14.96
N ASP A 99 37.81 -7.04 13.77
CA ASP A 99 36.60 -6.41 13.21
C ASP A 99 35.50 -7.44 12.90
N ALA A 100 35.85 -8.60 12.36
CA ALA A 100 34.90 -9.69 12.12
C ALA A 100 34.32 -10.22 13.45
N PHE A 101 35.16 -10.43 14.47
CA PHE A 101 34.73 -10.87 15.80
C PHE A 101 33.77 -9.88 16.44
N ASP A 102 34.08 -8.58 16.37
CA ASP A 102 33.23 -7.53 16.91
C ASP A 102 31.86 -7.51 16.22
N LYS A 103 31.82 -7.56 14.89
CA LYS A 103 30.56 -7.61 14.11
C LYS A 103 29.72 -8.84 14.45
N VAL A 104 30.34 -10.00 14.64
CA VAL A 104 29.63 -11.23 15.04
C VAL A 104 29.06 -11.08 16.45
N MET A 105 29.86 -10.63 17.43
CA MET A 105 29.40 -10.42 18.81
C MET A 105 28.27 -9.38 18.90
N HIS A 106 28.33 -8.32 18.08
CA HIS A 106 27.24 -7.35 17.93
C HIS A 106 25.94 -8.01 17.44
N ARG A 107 26.02 -8.93 16.48
CA ARG A 107 24.84 -9.64 15.95
C ARG A 107 24.28 -10.68 16.91
N TYR A 108 25.13 -11.30 17.73
CA TYR A 108 24.70 -12.19 18.81
C TYR A 108 24.19 -11.46 20.06
N GLY A 109 24.26 -10.11 20.08
CA GLY A 109 23.74 -9.29 21.18
C GLY A 109 24.67 -9.17 22.38
N TYR A 110 25.94 -9.54 22.23
CA TYR A 110 26.98 -9.38 23.27
C TYR A 110 27.61 -7.99 23.28
N ALA A 111 27.28 -7.14 22.31
CA ALA A 111 27.74 -5.77 22.31
C ALA A 111 26.98 -4.91 23.32
N PRO A 112 27.64 -3.95 23.99
CA PRO A 112 26.95 -2.94 24.77
C PRO A 112 26.00 -2.18 23.85
N ASN A 113 24.70 -2.42 24.02
CA ASN A 113 23.69 -1.58 23.42
C ASN A 113 23.97 -0.15 23.88
N ALA A 114 24.46 0.72 22.98
CA ALA A 114 24.52 2.16 23.24
C ALA A 114 23.14 2.74 23.64
N LYS A 115 22.07 1.98 23.41
CA LYS A 115 20.69 2.26 23.85
C LYS A 115 20.39 1.96 25.33
N ASN A 116 21.28 1.29 26.07
CA ASN A 116 21.09 0.99 27.49
C ASN A 116 21.94 1.87 28.43
N GLY A 117 22.68 2.84 27.87
CA GLY A 117 23.30 3.95 28.61
C GLY A 117 22.63 5.31 28.39
N ALA A 118 21.68 5.40 27.45
CA ALA A 118 20.84 6.57 27.22
C ALA A 118 19.49 6.12 26.65
N GLN A 119 18.46 6.19 27.51
CA GLN A 119 17.04 6.23 27.14
C GLN A 119 16.54 5.11 26.21
N THR A 120 16.05 4.04 26.83
CA THR A 120 15.11 3.07 26.25
C THR A 120 13.82 3.79 25.85
N GLN A 121 13.81 4.43 24.68
CA GLN A 121 12.57 4.84 24.03
C GLN A 121 11.97 3.60 23.37
N GLY A 122 10.78 3.20 23.86
CA GLY A 122 9.82 2.39 23.10
C GLY A 122 9.47 3.07 21.77
N PRO A 123 8.50 2.54 21.00
CA PRO A 123 8.16 3.10 19.69
C PRO A 123 7.97 4.61 19.81
N ALA A 124 8.84 5.37 19.13
CA ALA A 124 8.82 6.82 19.12
C ALA A 124 7.54 7.27 18.41
N VAL A 125 6.46 7.38 19.17
CA VAL A 125 5.29 8.16 18.78
C VAL A 125 5.79 9.60 18.69
N ASN A 126 5.91 10.10 17.47
CA ASN A 126 6.22 11.49 17.20
C ASN A 126 4.98 12.33 17.54
N THR A 127 4.71 12.50 18.83
CA THR A 127 3.64 13.37 19.33
C THR A 127 4.13 14.80 19.21
N GLN A 128 3.79 15.44 18.10
CA GLN A 128 3.91 16.88 17.94
C GLN A 128 2.92 17.57 18.91
N ASN A 129 3.39 17.90 20.11
CA ASN A 129 2.64 18.73 21.05
C ASN A 129 2.63 20.16 20.53
N ASN A 130 1.62 20.52 19.73
CA ASN A 130 1.31 21.91 19.40
C ASN A 130 0.73 22.59 20.65
N ILE A 131 1.62 23.09 21.52
CA ILE A 131 1.24 23.88 22.69
C ILE A 131 0.85 25.27 22.19
N PHE A 132 -0.45 25.50 22.02
CA PHE A 132 -0.99 26.82 21.75
C PHE A 132 -1.16 27.57 23.08
N TYR A 133 -0.46 28.70 23.24
CA TYR A 133 -0.69 29.62 24.35
C TYR A 133 -1.98 30.41 24.08
N LEU A 134 -3.12 29.83 24.46
CA LEU A 134 -4.42 30.50 24.39
C LEU A 134 -4.51 31.52 25.53
N THR A 135 -4.67 32.80 25.20
CA THR A 135 -5.03 33.82 26.20
C THR A 135 -6.53 33.70 26.53
N ALA A 136 -6.92 34.07 27.76
CA ALA A 136 -8.32 33.95 28.21
C ALA A 136 -9.33 34.67 27.28
N ASP A 137 -8.87 35.75 26.64
CA ASP A 137 -9.65 36.57 25.72
C ASP A 137 -9.90 35.89 24.36
N GLN A 138 -8.95 35.08 23.88
CA GLN A 138 -9.16 34.28 22.67
C GLN A 138 -10.14 33.13 22.90
N LEU A 139 -10.23 32.63 24.14
CA LEU A 139 -11.15 31.56 24.51
C LEU A 139 -12.60 32.05 24.65
N SER A 140 -12.81 33.26 25.19
CA SER A 140 -14.15 33.90 25.22
C SER A 140 -14.66 34.19 23.82
N GLY A 141 -13.84 34.80 22.96
CA GLY A 141 -14.22 35.08 21.56
C GLY A 141 -14.49 33.82 20.74
N ALA A 142 -13.78 32.71 21.01
CA ALA A 142 -14.07 31.42 20.38
C ALA A 142 -15.41 30.81 20.85
N ARG A 143 -15.78 31.01 22.13
CA ARG A 143 -17.08 30.55 22.67
C ARG A 143 -18.25 31.29 22.05
N GLU A 144 -18.14 32.61 21.89
CA GLU A 144 -19.18 33.42 21.26
C GLU A 144 -19.41 32.98 19.81
N LYS A 145 -18.34 32.76 19.04
CA LYS A 145 -18.43 32.28 17.65
C LYS A 145 -19.03 30.88 17.53
N LEU A 146 -18.78 29.99 18.49
CA LEU A 146 -19.40 28.66 18.51
C LEU A 146 -20.89 28.73 18.81
N ILE A 147 -21.32 29.61 19.72
CA ILE A 147 -22.73 29.83 20.03
C ILE A 147 -23.45 30.43 18.82
N GLU A 148 -22.85 31.39 18.14
CA GLU A 148 -23.38 31.98 16.91
C GLU A 148 -23.54 30.94 15.78
N ASN A 149 -22.50 30.12 15.56
CA ASN A 149 -22.58 29.05 14.55
C ASN A 149 -23.58 27.96 14.92
N HIS A 150 -23.79 27.68 16.22
CA HIS A 150 -24.79 26.71 16.65
C HIS A 150 -26.23 27.24 16.55
N ALA A 151 -26.41 28.57 16.68
CA ALA A 151 -27.70 29.23 16.53
C ALA A 151 -28.16 29.30 15.06
N ARG A 152 -27.26 29.07 14.10
CA ARG A 152 -27.60 28.96 12.68
C ARG A 152 -27.86 27.50 12.31
N PRO A 153 -29.05 27.14 11.81
CA PRO A 153 -29.28 25.81 11.25
C PRO A 153 -28.32 25.58 10.07
N ALA A 154 -27.67 24.42 10.01
CA ALA A 154 -26.63 24.11 9.02
C ALA A 154 -27.14 23.92 7.57
N LEU A 155 -28.45 24.08 7.35
CA LEU A 155 -29.09 24.06 6.04
C LEU A 155 -30.17 25.14 6.02
N ASP A 156 -30.11 26.06 5.04
CA ASP A 156 -31.27 26.90 4.74
C ASP A 156 -32.41 25.98 4.29
N LEU A 157 -33.53 26.00 5.01
CA LEU A 157 -34.74 25.29 4.61
C LEU A 157 -35.19 25.86 3.25
N PRO A 158 -35.50 25.01 2.26
CA PRO A 158 -35.97 25.49 0.97
C PRO A 158 -37.23 26.34 1.18
N VAL A 159 -37.17 27.59 0.74
CA VAL A 159 -38.30 28.52 0.71
C VAL A 159 -39.38 27.87 -0.14
N GLU A 160 -40.48 27.47 0.51
CA GLU A 160 -41.68 26.96 -0.12
C GLU A 160 -42.16 28.01 -1.13
N SER A 161 -42.07 27.68 -2.42
CA SER A 161 -42.51 28.53 -3.53
C SER A 161 -44.04 28.61 -3.52
N SER A 162 -44.61 29.47 -2.67
CA SER A 162 -46.05 29.74 -2.60
C SER A 162 -46.50 30.90 -3.49
N GLU A 163 -45.76 31.23 -4.55
CA GLU A 163 -46.12 32.29 -5.50
C GLU A 163 -46.29 31.70 -6.91
N LEU A 164 -47.31 30.84 -7.06
CA LEU A 164 -47.87 30.42 -8.34
C LEU A 164 -49.33 30.86 -8.38
N MET A 165 -49.53 32.07 -8.90
CA MET A 165 -50.77 32.54 -9.54
C MET A 165 -50.30 33.27 -10.82
N PRO A 166 -51.02 33.25 -11.95
CA PRO A 166 -52.48 33.24 -12.02
C PRO A 166 -53.08 32.30 -13.10
N ALA A 167 -54.28 31.78 -12.86
CA ALA A 167 -55.15 31.31 -13.94
C ALA A 167 -56.61 31.68 -13.62
N THR A 168 -57.18 32.45 -14.56
CA THR A 168 -58.58 32.92 -14.73
C THR A 168 -59.13 33.95 -13.75
#